data_AF-A0A950QGZ8-F1
#
_entry.id   AF-A0A950QGZ8-F1
#
_cell.length_a   1.000
_cell.length_b   1.000
_cell.length_c   1.000
_cell.angle_alpha   90.00
_cell.angle_beta   90.00
_cell.angle_gamma   90.00
#
_symmetry.space_group_name_H-M   'P 1'
#
loop_
_entity.id
_entity.type
_entity.pdbx_description
1 polymer ?
#
loop_
_entity_poly.entity_id
_entity_poly.type
_entity_poly.pdbx_seq_one_letter_code
_entity_poly.pdbx_strand_id
1 'polypeptide(L)'
;MSRATLPRDARAAIWNLRGFGIRFAHRSIYLSKLIRPDAAALLALLWAVKHRLEHIPPPPPAGLTSFDFDDERPRGFVEAAGFRVIAGRAIRIDMLDRLEEELERATRSGGTADAILPKLLSLLGCDGATLERVLTELGWSRVAVKAEETEASVWRMQNEPRRERPRPARTRDKPSKAAKQRGNPDSPFAKLKVLMNAE
;
A
#
# COMPACT_ATOMS: atom_id res chain seq x y z
N MET A 1 6.57 -3.38 -8.95
CA MET A 1 6.57 -1.98 -9.46
C MET A 1 7.16 -1.05 -8.40
N SER A 2 8.23 -0.33 -8.72
CA SER A 2 8.84 0.66 -7.81
C SER A 2 7.80 1.72 -7.39
N ARG A 3 7.59 1.91 -6.08
CA ARG A 3 6.74 2.99 -5.54
C ARG A 3 7.31 4.33 -6.01
N ALA A 4 6.74 4.90 -7.07
CA ALA A 4 7.08 6.24 -7.52
C ALA A 4 6.80 7.22 -6.38
N THR A 5 7.85 7.85 -5.86
CA THR A 5 7.71 8.85 -4.81
C THR A 5 7.44 10.18 -5.48
N LEU A 6 6.28 10.78 -5.19
CA LEU A 6 5.94 12.09 -5.75
C LEU A 6 6.94 13.15 -5.27
N PRO A 7 7.28 14.14 -6.12
CA PRO A 7 8.10 15.29 -5.74
C PRO A 7 7.58 15.98 -4.47
N ARG A 8 8.46 16.59 -3.67
CA ARG A 8 8.07 17.16 -2.36
C ARG A 8 7.07 18.32 -2.49
N ASP A 9 7.15 19.08 -3.56
CA ASP A 9 6.25 20.15 -4.00
C ASP A 9 4.86 19.64 -4.42
N ALA A 10 4.74 18.37 -4.82
CA ALA A 10 3.45 17.77 -5.17
C ALA A 10 2.48 17.67 -3.98
N ARG A 11 2.97 17.75 -2.73
CA ARG A 11 2.12 17.70 -1.53
C ARG A 11 1.14 18.87 -1.46
N ALA A 12 1.58 20.07 -1.81
CA ALA A 12 0.70 21.25 -1.84
C ALA A 12 -0.37 21.11 -2.91
N ALA A 13 -0.01 20.61 -4.09
CA ALA A 13 -0.97 20.32 -5.16
C ALA A 13 -2.01 19.26 -4.75
N ILE A 14 -1.57 18.15 -4.16
CA ILE A 14 -2.46 17.11 -3.61
C ILE A 14 -3.43 17.69 -2.59
N TRP A 15 -2.93 18.54 -1.68
CA TRP A 15 -3.75 19.18 -0.65
C TRP A 15 -4.84 20.05 -1.28
N ASN A 16 -4.48 20.90 -2.25
CA ASN A 16 -5.43 21.77 -2.93
C ASN A 16 -6.51 20.97 -3.69
N LEU A 17 -6.14 19.84 -4.30
CA LEU A 17 -7.07 18.97 -5.03
C LEU A 17 -8.09 18.28 -4.11
N ARG A 18 -7.73 18.01 -2.85
CA ARG A 18 -8.67 17.43 -1.87
C ARG A 18 -9.90 18.31 -1.62
N GLY A 19 -9.72 19.64 -1.67
CA GLY A 19 -10.83 20.60 -1.54
C GLY A 19 -11.90 20.46 -2.63
N PHE A 20 -11.53 19.92 -3.79
CA PHE A 20 -12.46 19.65 -4.91
C PHE A 20 -13.11 18.26 -4.85
N GLY A 21 -12.91 17.52 -3.76
CA GLY A 21 -13.46 16.18 -3.58
C GLY A 21 -12.66 15.07 -4.27
N ILE A 22 -11.40 15.35 -4.66
CA ILE A 22 -10.46 14.36 -5.18
C ILE A 22 -9.84 13.62 -3.99
N ARG A 23 -10.04 12.30 -3.95
CA ARG A 23 -9.44 11.39 -2.98
C ARG A 23 -8.18 10.77 -3.57
N PHE A 24 -7.09 10.84 -2.82
CA PHE A 24 -5.86 10.09 -3.07
C PHE A 24 -5.84 8.87 -2.14
N ALA A 25 -6.38 7.77 -2.65
CA ALA A 25 -6.40 6.49 -1.96
C ALA A 25 -5.10 5.70 -2.20
N HIS A 26 -4.94 4.58 -1.50
CA HIS A 26 -3.74 3.74 -1.58
C HIS A 26 -3.39 3.29 -3.01
N ARG A 27 -4.40 2.98 -3.82
CA ARG A 27 -4.24 2.46 -5.20
C ARG A 27 -5.12 3.15 -6.24
N SER A 28 -5.77 4.23 -5.87
CA SER A 28 -6.77 4.87 -6.71
C SER A 28 -6.77 6.38 -6.47
N ILE A 29 -7.05 7.13 -7.53
CA ILE A 29 -7.41 8.54 -7.43
C ILE A 29 -8.82 8.64 -7.96
N TYR A 30 -9.74 9.20 -7.17
CA TYR A 30 -11.15 9.25 -7.55
C TYR A 30 -11.87 10.46 -6.96
N LEU A 31 -12.97 10.86 -7.59
CA LEU A 31 -13.87 11.89 -7.08
C LEU A 31 -14.92 11.22 -6.19
N SER A 32 -14.99 11.61 -4.90
CA SER A 32 -15.93 10.97 -3.96
C SER A 32 -17.39 11.08 -4.40
N LYS A 33 -17.76 12.15 -5.11
CA LYS A 33 -19.11 12.36 -5.65
C LYS A 33 -19.50 11.37 -6.75
N LEU A 34 -18.52 10.81 -7.47
CA LEU A 34 -18.74 9.86 -8.58
C LEU A 34 -18.96 8.42 -8.11
N ILE A 35 -18.67 8.13 -6.84
CA ILE A 35 -18.88 6.81 -6.24
C ILE A 35 -20.29 6.66 -5.64
N ARG A 36 -21.07 7.75 -5.59
CA ARG A 36 -22.47 7.68 -5.17
C ARG A 36 -23.27 6.82 -6.17
N PRO A 37 -24.27 6.04 -5.71
CA PRO A 37 -24.97 5.06 -6.53
C PRO A 37 -25.47 5.61 -7.88
N ASP A 38 -26.15 6.76 -7.89
CA ASP A 38 -26.70 7.33 -9.12
C ASP A 38 -25.61 7.73 -10.13
N ALA A 39 -24.51 8.28 -9.63
CA ALA A 39 -23.37 8.67 -10.47
C ALA A 39 -22.64 7.43 -11.02
N ALA A 40 -22.45 6.41 -10.18
CA ALA A 40 -21.84 5.14 -10.57
C ALA A 40 -22.68 4.41 -11.63
N ALA A 41 -24.00 4.36 -11.45
CA ALA A 41 -24.92 3.78 -12.42
C ALA A 41 -24.88 4.52 -13.76
N LEU A 42 -24.88 5.86 -13.74
CA LEU A 42 -24.75 6.66 -14.95
C LEU A 42 -23.40 6.44 -15.64
N LEU A 43 -22.30 6.38 -14.90
CA LEU A 43 -20.97 6.12 -15.47
C LEU A 43 -20.89 4.74 -16.12
N ALA A 44 -21.46 3.71 -15.50
CA ALA A 44 -21.55 2.37 -16.08
C ALA A 44 -22.37 2.35 -17.38
N LEU A 45 -23.51 3.07 -17.38
CA LEU A 45 -24.35 3.22 -18.57
C LEU A 45 -23.61 3.95 -19.70
N LEU A 46 -22.96 5.08 -19.40
CA LEU A 46 -22.17 5.83 -20.38
C LEU A 46 -21.01 5.00 -20.93
N TRP A 47 -20.39 4.18 -20.09
CA TRP A 47 -19.37 3.22 -20.51
C TRP A 47 -19.96 2.19 -21.48
N ALA A 48 -21.12 1.59 -21.15
CA ALA A 48 -21.79 0.62 -22.02
C ALA A 48 -22.17 1.23 -23.38
N VAL A 49 -22.69 2.46 -23.40
CA VAL A 49 -23.02 3.19 -24.64
C VAL A 49 -21.77 3.47 -25.46
N LYS A 50 -20.69 3.94 -24.83
CA LYS A 50 -19.40 4.17 -25.50
C LYS A 50 -18.87 2.90 -26.17
N HIS A 51 -19.04 1.76 -25.51
CA HIS A 51 -18.60 0.45 -25.98
C HIS A 51 -19.66 -0.28 -26.84
N ARG A 52 -20.81 0.35 -27.11
CA ARG A 52 -21.89 -0.17 -27.96
C ARG A 52 -22.35 -1.58 -27.57
N LEU A 53 -22.50 -1.83 -26.28
CA LEU A 53 -23.05 -3.11 -25.83
C LEU A 53 -24.48 -3.29 -26.34
N GLU A 54 -24.77 -4.42 -26.97
CA GLU A 54 -26.12 -4.78 -27.42
C GLU A 54 -27.05 -5.06 -26.23
N HIS A 55 -26.51 -5.71 -25.20
CA HIS A 55 -27.18 -5.96 -23.94
C HIS A 55 -26.44 -5.23 -22.81
N ILE A 56 -27.12 -4.28 -22.16
CA ILE A 56 -26.56 -3.50 -21.06
C ILE A 56 -26.88 -4.23 -19.75
N PRO A 57 -25.87 -4.72 -19.00
CA PRO A 57 -26.11 -5.34 -17.71
C PRO A 57 -26.72 -4.35 -16.70
N PRO A 58 -27.45 -4.82 -15.68
CA PRO A 58 -27.90 -3.95 -14.60
C PRO A 58 -26.68 -3.38 -13.84
N PRO A 59 -26.70 -2.08 -13.48
CA PRO A 59 -25.63 -1.50 -12.67
C PRO A 59 -25.59 -2.14 -11.27
N PRO A 60 -24.44 -2.11 -10.58
CA PRO A 60 -24.35 -2.61 -9.21
C PRO A 60 -25.39 -1.96 -8.28
N PRO A 61 -26.12 -2.74 -7.46
CA PRO A 61 -27.13 -2.21 -6.55
C PRO A 61 -26.58 -1.16 -5.57
N ALA A 62 -27.43 -0.18 -5.22
CA ALA A 62 -27.10 0.80 -4.20
C ALA A 62 -26.79 0.13 -2.85
N GLY A 63 -25.79 0.64 -2.14
CA GLY A 63 -25.38 0.11 -0.83
C GLY A 63 -24.46 -1.12 -0.88
N LEU A 64 -24.31 -1.78 -2.04
CA LEU A 64 -23.44 -2.94 -2.18
C LEU A 64 -21.97 -2.52 -2.15
N THR A 65 -21.19 -3.06 -1.20
CA THR A 65 -19.76 -2.73 -0.99
C THR A 65 -18.84 -3.57 -1.85
N SER A 66 -19.16 -4.85 -2.03
CA SER A 66 -18.51 -5.75 -2.96
C SER A 66 -19.40 -6.94 -3.29
N PHE A 67 -19.08 -7.65 -4.36
CA PHE A 67 -19.79 -8.84 -4.82
C PHE A 67 -18.88 -9.72 -5.67
N ASP A 68 -19.24 -10.99 -5.84
CA ASP A 68 -18.49 -11.91 -6.69
C ASP A 68 -18.62 -11.47 -8.15
N PHE A 69 -17.48 -11.31 -8.80
CA PHE A 69 -17.43 -10.83 -10.17
C PHE A 69 -17.69 -12.02 -11.10
N ASP A 70 -18.80 -11.95 -11.85
CA ASP A 70 -19.09 -12.87 -12.94
C ASP A 70 -18.42 -12.38 -14.23
N ASP A 71 -18.06 -13.33 -15.10
CA ASP A 71 -17.49 -13.03 -16.41
C ASP A 71 -18.56 -12.56 -17.42
N GLU A 72 -19.84 -12.61 -17.05
CA GLU A 72 -20.95 -12.13 -17.88
C GLU A 72 -20.97 -10.59 -17.97
N ARG A 73 -20.48 -9.90 -16.95
CA ARG A 73 -20.34 -8.43 -16.97
C ARG A 73 -18.95 -8.03 -17.44
N PRO A 74 -18.81 -7.20 -18.49
CA PRO A 74 -17.50 -6.70 -18.90
C PRO A 74 -16.80 -6.00 -17.73
N ARG A 75 -15.53 -6.33 -17.48
CA ARG A 75 -14.74 -5.74 -16.37
C ARG A 75 -14.78 -4.21 -16.37
N GLY A 76 -14.67 -3.58 -17.54
CA GLY A 76 -14.73 -2.13 -17.67
C GLY A 76 -16.07 -1.51 -17.24
N PHE A 77 -17.17 -2.26 -17.32
CA PHE A 77 -18.49 -1.82 -16.88
C PHE A 77 -18.54 -1.62 -15.37
N VAL A 78 -18.07 -2.61 -14.60
CA VAL A 78 -18.01 -2.49 -13.13
C VAL A 78 -16.94 -1.51 -12.67
N GLU A 79 -15.84 -1.39 -13.42
CA GLU A 79 -14.81 -0.39 -13.13
C GLU A 79 -15.29 1.05 -13.36
N ALA A 80 -16.10 1.28 -14.40
CA ALA A 80 -16.76 2.56 -14.62
C ALA A 80 -17.72 2.93 -13.48
N ALA A 81 -18.36 1.93 -12.85
CA ALA A 81 -19.18 2.10 -11.65
C ALA A 81 -18.36 2.36 -10.36
N GLY A 82 -17.04 2.48 -10.43
CA GLY A 82 -16.21 2.74 -9.26
C GLY A 82 -15.86 1.48 -8.44
N PHE A 83 -15.89 0.31 -9.06
CA PHE A 83 -15.40 -0.93 -8.47
C PHE A 83 -14.03 -1.29 -9.03
N ARG A 84 -13.34 -2.22 -8.37
CA ARG A 84 -12.13 -2.87 -8.86
C ARG A 84 -12.28 -4.36 -8.67
N VAL A 85 -11.97 -5.13 -9.71
CA VAL A 85 -11.97 -6.60 -9.63
C VAL A 85 -10.62 -7.08 -9.12
N ILE A 86 -10.63 -7.76 -7.96
CA ILE A 86 -9.45 -8.31 -7.28
C ILE A 86 -9.81 -9.73 -6.84
N ALA A 87 -8.98 -10.72 -7.20
CA ALA A 87 -9.18 -12.12 -6.82
C ALA A 87 -10.61 -12.66 -7.07
N GLY A 88 -11.21 -12.30 -8.23
CA GLY A 88 -12.57 -12.72 -8.60
C GLY A 88 -13.70 -11.95 -7.90
N ARG A 89 -13.40 -10.88 -7.16
CA ARG A 89 -14.38 -10.06 -6.44
C ARG A 89 -14.35 -8.61 -6.90
N ALA A 90 -15.51 -8.04 -7.21
CA ALA A 90 -15.66 -6.62 -7.50
C ALA A 90 -15.84 -5.85 -6.20
N ILE A 91 -14.89 -4.98 -5.84
CA ILE A 91 -14.86 -4.23 -4.59
C ILE A 91 -14.93 -2.73 -4.89
N ARG A 92 -15.82 -1.99 -4.21
CA ARG A 92 -15.85 -0.52 -4.37
C ARG A 92 -14.54 0.10 -3.96
N ILE A 93 -14.05 1.06 -4.74
CA ILE A 93 -12.75 1.67 -4.50
C ILE A 93 -12.66 2.43 -3.17
N ASP A 94 -13.78 2.96 -2.65
CA ASP A 94 -13.82 3.63 -1.35
C ASP A 94 -13.77 2.65 -0.18
N MET A 95 -14.35 1.46 -0.33
CA MET A 95 -14.22 0.38 0.66
C MET A 95 -12.84 -0.27 0.60
N LEU A 96 -12.28 -0.42 -0.60
CA LEU A 96 -10.90 -0.87 -0.78
C LEU A 96 -9.89 0.08 -0.12
N ASP A 97 -10.09 1.40 -0.26
CA ASP A 97 -9.26 2.40 0.43
C ASP A 97 -9.32 2.25 1.96
N ARG A 98 -10.53 2.06 2.50
CA ARG A 98 -10.74 1.85 3.96
C ARG A 98 -10.11 0.54 4.45
N LEU A 99 -10.17 -0.52 3.64
CA LEU A 99 -9.54 -1.80 3.94
C LEU A 99 -8.02 -1.63 4.08
N GLU A 100 -7.36 -0.98 3.12
CA GLU A 100 -5.92 -0.73 3.17
C GLU A 100 -5.54 0.26 4.27
N GLU A 101 -6.36 1.28 4.52
CA GLU A 101 -6.15 2.22 5.64
C GLU A 101 -6.15 1.49 6.99
N GLU A 102 -7.04 0.51 7.17
CA GLU A 102 -7.11 -0.29 8.39
C GLU A 102 -5.90 -1.19 8.56
N LEU A 103 -5.45 -1.84 7.48
CA LEU A 103 -4.23 -2.66 7.49
C LEU A 103 -3.00 -1.81 7.84
N GLU A 104 -2.84 -0.65 7.21
CA GLU A 104 -1.72 0.26 7.52
C GLU A 104 -1.79 0.81 8.95
N ARG A 105 -2.99 1.08 9.46
CA ARG A 105 -3.19 1.49 10.86
C ARG A 105 -2.74 0.39 11.82
N ALA A 106 -3.18 -0.86 11.59
CA ALA A 106 -2.80 -2.00 12.40
C ALA A 106 -1.28 -2.26 12.35
N THR A 107 -0.65 -2.15 11.18
CA THR A 107 0.81 -2.27 11.05
C THR A 107 1.54 -1.20 11.86
N ARG A 108 1.02 0.04 11.91
CA ARG A 108 1.64 1.13 12.69
C ARG A 108 1.43 0.99 14.20
N SER A 109 0.28 0.47 14.63
CA SER A 109 -0.05 0.31 16.05
C SER A 109 0.38 -1.04 16.63
N GLY A 110 0.91 -1.95 15.83
CA GLY A 110 1.23 -3.32 16.25
C GLY A 110 0.00 -4.20 16.49
N GLY A 111 -1.12 -3.91 15.83
CA GLY A 111 -2.35 -4.70 15.95
C GLY A 111 -2.21 -6.11 15.37
N THR A 112 -2.76 -7.12 16.05
CA THR A 112 -2.75 -8.50 15.55
C THR A 112 -3.74 -8.67 14.39
N ALA A 113 -3.46 -9.64 13.54
CA ALA A 113 -4.29 -9.97 12.39
C ALA A 113 -5.69 -10.44 12.82
N ASP A 114 -5.79 -11.18 13.93
CA ASP A 114 -7.06 -11.65 14.48
C ASP A 114 -7.89 -10.51 15.09
N ALA A 115 -7.25 -9.52 15.71
CA ALA A 115 -7.96 -8.37 16.30
C ALA A 115 -8.68 -7.52 15.24
N ILE A 116 -8.10 -7.36 14.05
CA ILE A 116 -8.71 -6.56 12.98
C ILE A 116 -9.59 -7.38 12.02
N LEU A 117 -9.50 -8.71 12.06
CA LEU A 117 -10.19 -9.61 11.14
C LEU A 117 -11.71 -9.34 11.02
N PRO A 118 -12.48 -9.21 12.12
CA PRO A 118 -13.92 -8.95 12.03
C PRO A 118 -14.25 -7.67 11.25
N LYS A 119 -13.41 -6.63 11.41
CA LYS A 119 -13.58 -5.35 10.73
C LYS A 119 -13.25 -5.46 9.23
N LEU A 120 -12.21 -6.19 8.85
CA LEU A 120 -11.87 -6.44 7.45
C LEU A 120 -12.98 -7.23 6.73
N LEU A 121 -13.52 -8.27 7.38
CA LEU A 121 -14.64 -9.05 6.87
C LEU A 121 -15.89 -8.18 6.70
N SER A 122 -16.19 -7.32 7.68
CA SER A 122 -17.33 -6.40 7.60
C SER A 122 -17.20 -5.38 6.46
N LEU A 123 -16.00 -4.84 6.21
CA LEU A 123 -15.77 -3.87 5.13
C LEU A 123 -16.02 -4.47 3.74
N LEU A 124 -15.63 -5.72 3.52
CA LEU A 124 -15.84 -6.40 2.25
C LEU A 124 -17.19 -7.13 2.19
N GLY A 125 -17.75 -7.58 3.30
CA GLY A 125 -18.93 -8.45 3.29
C GLY A 125 -18.66 -9.78 2.60
N CYS A 126 -17.52 -10.41 2.90
CA CYS A 126 -17.13 -11.72 2.37
C CYS A 126 -16.66 -12.66 3.49
N ASP A 127 -16.45 -13.93 3.15
CA ASP A 127 -15.85 -14.92 4.04
C ASP A 127 -14.32 -14.76 4.18
N GLY A 128 -13.75 -15.45 5.17
CA GLY A 128 -12.31 -15.42 5.47
C GLY A 128 -11.43 -15.87 4.32
N ALA A 129 -11.80 -16.93 3.60
CA ALA A 129 -10.99 -17.44 2.49
C ALA A 129 -10.97 -16.43 1.33
N THR A 130 -12.11 -15.80 1.05
CA THR A 130 -12.21 -14.72 0.05
C THR A 130 -11.40 -13.50 0.46
N LEU A 131 -11.47 -13.07 1.72
CA LEU A 131 -10.64 -11.99 2.23
C LEU A 131 -9.14 -12.29 2.07
N GLU A 132 -8.68 -13.49 2.43
CA GLU A 132 -7.28 -13.88 2.31
C GLU A 132 -6.79 -13.86 0.86
N ARG A 133 -7.59 -14.34 -0.09
CA ARG A 133 -7.27 -14.25 -1.53
C ARG A 133 -7.14 -12.79 -1.98
N VAL A 134 -8.08 -11.92 -1.58
CA VAL A 134 -8.03 -10.48 -1.89
C VAL A 134 -6.78 -9.84 -1.30
N LEU A 135 -6.47 -10.09 -0.02
CA LEU A 135 -5.30 -9.53 0.65
C LEU A 135 -4.00 -10.01 0.01
N THR A 136 -3.92 -11.29 -0.36
CA THR A 136 -2.76 -11.86 -1.06
C THR A 136 -2.54 -11.19 -2.41
N GLU A 137 -3.60 -10.99 -3.20
CA GLU A 137 -3.55 -10.29 -4.50
C GLU A 137 -3.17 -8.81 -4.33
N LEU A 138 -3.56 -8.19 -3.22
CA LEU A 138 -3.09 -6.86 -2.84
C LEU A 138 -1.63 -6.84 -2.38
N GLY A 139 -1.00 -7.98 -2.14
CA GLY A 139 0.38 -8.10 -1.66
C GLY A 139 0.49 -8.05 -0.13
N TRP A 140 -0.60 -8.24 0.61
CA TRP A 140 -0.58 -8.42 2.05
C TRP A 140 -0.47 -9.91 2.40
N SER A 141 0.32 -10.23 3.42
CA SER A 141 0.44 -11.59 3.96
C SER A 141 0.37 -11.59 5.48
N ARG A 142 -0.22 -12.62 6.06
CA ARG A 142 -0.20 -12.89 7.49
C ARG A 142 1.17 -13.46 7.86
N VAL A 143 1.82 -12.87 8.85
CA VAL A 143 3.16 -13.28 9.34
C VAL A 143 3.06 -13.60 10.81
N ALA A 144 3.54 -14.79 11.19
CA ALA A 144 3.65 -15.17 12.60
C ALA A 144 4.75 -14.34 13.29
N VAL A 145 4.46 -13.87 14.49
CA VAL A 145 5.36 -13.13 15.36
C VAL A 145 5.34 -13.77 16.73
N LYS A 146 6.53 -14.04 17.26
CA LYS A 146 6.69 -14.48 18.65
C LYS A 146 6.45 -13.29 19.57
N ALA A 147 5.33 -13.29 20.29
CA ALA A 147 5.04 -12.32 21.32
C ALA A 147 5.17 -13.01 22.66
N GLU A 148 6.32 -12.84 23.32
CA GLU A 148 6.75 -13.23 24.68
C GLU A 148 6.33 -14.63 25.20
N GLU A 149 5.08 -15.07 25.09
CA GLU A 149 4.58 -16.42 25.45
C GLU A 149 3.48 -16.98 24.51
N THR A 150 3.08 -16.27 23.45
CA THR A 150 2.01 -16.70 22.51
C THR A 150 2.40 -16.47 21.05
N GLU A 151 2.03 -17.40 20.18
CA GLU A 151 2.14 -17.20 18.73
C GLU A 151 1.00 -16.27 18.28
N ALA A 152 1.37 -15.03 17.96
CA ALA A 152 0.46 -14.06 17.35
C ALA A 152 0.77 -13.94 15.87
N SER A 153 -0.17 -13.38 15.10
CA SER A 153 0.07 -13.05 13.70
C SER A 153 -0.25 -11.60 13.41
N VAL A 154 0.45 -11.00 12.45
CA VAL A 154 0.22 -9.63 11.98
C VAL A 154 0.12 -9.60 10.47
N TRP A 155 -0.60 -8.62 9.92
CA TRP A 155 -0.58 -8.36 8.49
C TRP A 155 0.65 -7.54 8.12
N ARG A 156 1.38 -8.01 7.11
CA ARG A 156 2.53 -7.31 6.54
C ARG A 156 2.39 -7.22 5.03
N MET A 157 2.60 -6.02 4.51
CA MET A 157 2.76 -5.80 3.07
C MET A 157 4.05 -6.48 2.61
N GLN A 158 3.96 -7.40 1.66
CA GLN A 158 5.11 -7.95 0.97
C GLN A 158 5.74 -6.82 0.15
N ASN A 159 6.87 -6.30 0.61
CA ASN A 159 7.73 -5.54 -0.27
C ASN A 159 8.25 -6.53 -1.31
N GLU A 160 8.01 -6.25 -2.59
CA GLU A 160 8.66 -6.92 -3.73
C GLU A 160 10.11 -7.19 -3.33
N PRO A 161 10.62 -8.43 -3.42
CA PRO A 161 11.96 -8.75 -2.92
C PRO A 161 12.88 -7.71 -3.52
N ARG A 162 13.58 -6.98 -2.66
CA ARG A 162 14.55 -5.97 -3.06
C ARG A 162 15.49 -6.72 -3.98
N ARG A 163 15.29 -6.63 -5.31
CA ARG A 163 16.19 -7.24 -6.31
C ARG A 163 17.55 -6.86 -5.79
N GLU A 164 18.34 -7.86 -5.39
CA GLU A 164 19.69 -7.60 -4.91
C GLU A 164 20.33 -6.81 -6.02
N ARG A 165 20.46 -5.48 -5.82
CA ARG A 165 21.29 -4.69 -6.71
C ARG A 165 22.62 -5.42 -6.64
N PRO A 166 23.16 -5.91 -7.77
CA PRO A 166 24.45 -6.58 -7.73
C PRO A 166 25.36 -5.65 -6.95
N ARG A 167 25.87 -6.13 -5.80
CA ARG A 167 26.83 -5.37 -5.01
C ARG A 167 27.87 -4.92 -6.04
N PRO A 168 28.12 -3.61 -6.22
CA PRO A 168 29.13 -3.18 -7.16
C PRO A 168 30.37 -3.98 -6.79
N ALA A 169 30.88 -4.76 -7.76
CA ALA A 169 32.08 -5.54 -7.57
C ALA A 169 33.09 -4.57 -6.99
N ARG A 170 33.57 -4.86 -5.78
CA ARG A 170 34.70 -4.12 -5.22
C ARG A 170 35.85 -4.40 -6.16
N THR A 171 36.06 -3.54 -7.16
CA THR A 171 37.32 -3.42 -7.85
C THR A 171 38.34 -3.14 -6.77
N ARG A 172 39.15 -4.15 -6.47
CA ARG A 172 40.34 -4.03 -5.65
C ARG A 172 41.34 -3.20 -6.45
N ASP A 173 41.15 -1.89 -6.44
CA ASP A 173 42.24 -0.94 -6.67
C ASP A 173 42.25 0.04 -5.51
N LYS A 174 42.85 -0.40 -4.41
CA LYS A 174 43.43 0.52 -3.44
C LYS A 174 44.87 0.78 -3.89
N PRO A 175 45.26 2.01 -4.24
CA PRO A 175 46.63 2.41 -4.01
C PRO A 175 46.85 2.42 -2.49
N SER A 176 47.86 1.70 -2.05
CA SER A 176 48.35 1.66 -0.66
C SER A 176 48.52 3.09 -0.13
N LYS A 177 47.66 3.50 0.82
CA LYS A 177 47.90 4.72 1.61
C LYS A 177 48.84 4.36 2.75
N ALA A 178 50.03 4.94 2.65
CA ALA A 178 51.06 4.98 3.67
C ALA A 178 50.52 5.36 5.06
N ALA A 179 51.23 4.81 6.06
CA ALA A 179 51.25 5.11 7.48
C ALA A 179 50.46 6.34 7.96
N LYS A 180 49.45 6.07 8.78
CA LYS A 180 48.70 7.08 9.52
C LYS A 180 49.30 7.25 10.92
N GLN A 181 50.33 8.07 11.07
CA GLN A 181 50.74 8.62 12.38
C GLN A 181 51.43 9.97 12.19
N ARG A 182 50.70 11.08 12.30
CA ARG A 182 51.18 12.33 12.90
C ARG A 182 49.99 13.01 13.58
N GLY A 183 49.97 12.96 14.91
CA GLY A 183 49.07 13.78 15.71
C GLY A 183 49.45 15.24 15.54
N ASN A 184 48.46 16.12 15.43
CA ASN A 184 48.66 17.56 15.38
C ASN A 184 49.20 18.04 16.74
N PRO A 185 50.41 18.64 16.81
CA PRO A 185 51.02 19.06 18.07
C PRO A 185 50.27 20.21 18.77
N ASP A 186 49.44 20.97 18.04
CA ASP A 186 48.66 22.09 18.61
C ASP A 186 47.23 21.70 19.01
N SER A 187 46.95 20.40 19.16
CA SER A 187 45.67 19.96 19.70
C SER A 187 45.58 20.24 21.20
N PRO A 188 44.48 20.82 21.71
CA PRO A 188 44.24 21.00 23.14
C PRO A 188 44.34 19.70 23.96
N PHE A 189 44.21 18.54 23.29
CA PHE A 189 44.29 17.20 23.87
C PHE A 189 45.71 16.60 23.90
N ALA A 190 46.74 17.32 23.42
CA ALA A 190 48.11 16.83 23.42
C ALA A 190 48.65 16.52 24.84
N LYS A 191 48.17 17.24 25.86
CA LYS A 191 48.54 17.01 27.28
C LYS A 191 47.87 15.78 27.92
N LEU A 192 46.78 15.26 27.36
CA LEU A 192 46.09 14.07 27.90
C LEU A 192 46.86 12.77 27.66
N LYS A 193 47.77 12.76 26.68
CA LYS A 193 48.60 11.59 26.37
C LYS A 193 49.71 11.35 27.40
N VAL A 194 50.10 12.39 28.14
CA VAL A 194 51.12 12.31 29.20
C VAL A 194 50.53 11.73 30.49
N LEU A 195 49.22 11.86 30.71
CA LEU A 195 48.53 11.38 31.91
C LEU A 195 48.03 9.93 31.82
N MET A 196 48.01 9.32 30.63
CA MET A 196 47.62 7.91 30.45
C MET A 196 48.79 6.91 30.62
N ASN A 197 50.02 7.39 30.81
CA ASN A 197 51.24 6.57 30.89
C ASN A 197 52.07 6.80 32.18
N ALA A 198 51.48 7.37 33.22
CA ALA A 198 52.11 7.43 34.55
C ALA A 198 51.34 6.48 35.47
N GLU A 199 51.97 5.34 35.77
CA GLU A 199 51.75 4.61 37.03
C GLU A 199 52.30 5.44 38.21
#